data_AF-A0A318U5P7-F1
#
_entry.id   AF-A0A318U5P7-F1
#
_cell.length_a   1.000
_cell.length_b   1.000
_cell.length_c   1.000
_cell.angle_alpha   90.00
_cell.angle_beta   90.00
_cell.angle_gamma   90.00
#
_symmetry.space_group_name_H-M   'P 1'
#
loop_
_entity.id
_entity.type
_entity.pdbx_description
1 polymer ?
#
loop_
_entity_poly.entity_id
_entity_poly.type
_entity_poly.pdbx_seq_one_letter_code
_entity_poly.pdbx_strand_id
1 'polypeptide(L)' 'MWVITVFERNTYRMFEFENKMEARQALIGLKGSAILSFTK' A
#
# COMPACT_ATOMS: atom_id res chain seq x y z
N MET A 1 3.92 11.25 -2.83
CA MET A 1 4.08 10.14 -1.88
C MET A 1 3.16 9.00 -2.31
N TRP A 2 3.63 7.76 -2.22
CA TRP A 2 2.85 6.57 -2.54
C TRP A 2 2.37 5.92 -1.25
N VAL A 3 1.10 5.55 -1.18
CA VAL A 3 0.50 4.96 0.02
C VAL A 3 -0.14 3.63 -0.35
N ILE A 4 0.24 2.56 0.34
CA ILE A 4 -0.46 1.28 0.28
C ILE A 4 -1.39 1.20 1.47
N THR A 5 -2.69 1.06 1.21
CA THR A 5 -3.68 0.77 2.23
C THR A 5 -4.06 -0.70 2.17
N VAL A 6 -3.78 -1.43 3.24
CA VAL A 6 -4.16 -2.84 3.40
C VAL A 6 -5.41 -2.91 4.27
N PHE A 7 -6.46 -3.56 3.76
CA PHE A 7 -7.72 -3.75 4.45
C PHE A 7 -7.76 -5.13 5.11
N GLU A 8 -7.94 -5.14 6.42
CA GLU A 8 -8.16 -6.32 7.24
C GLU A 8 -9.61 -6.29 7.78
N ARG A 9 -10.09 -7.42 8.32
CA ARG A 9 -11.51 -7.60 8.66
C ARG A 9 -12.11 -6.49 9.53
N ASN A 10 -11.33 -5.92 10.45
CA ASN A 10 -11.76 -4.89 11.40
C ASN A 10 -10.79 -3.69 11.48
N THR A 11 -9.80 -3.61 10.57
CA THR A 11 -8.78 -2.56 10.64
C THR A 11 -8.18 -2.31 9.26
N TYR A 12 -7.44 -1.21 9.15
CA TYR A 12 -6.63 -0.93 7.98
C TYR A 12 -5.24 -0.51 8.42
N ARG A 13 -4.26 -0.76 7.57
CA ARG A 13 -2.87 -0.31 7.75
C ARG A 13 -2.44 0.48 6.53
N MET A 14 -1.76 1.58 6.75
CA MET A 14 -1.22 2.42 5.70
C MET A 14 0.30 2.38 5.75
N PHE A 15 0.91 2.20 4.58
CA PHE A 15 2.36 2.21 4.42
C PHE A 15 2.72 3.28 3.41
N GLU A 16 3.58 4.21 3.81
CA GLU A 16 4.02 5.32 2.98
C GLU A 16 5.37 5.01 2.35
N PHE A 17 5.51 5.42 1.10
CA PHE A 17 6.72 5.24 0.29
C PHE A 17 6.98 6.51 -0.50
N GLU A 18 8.25 6.88 -0.64
CA GLU A 18 8.62 8.02 -1.48
C GLU A 18 8.58 7.62 -2.96
N ASN A 19 9.00 6.38 -3.27
CA ASN A 19 9.15 5.89 -4.63
C ASN A 19 8.02 4.94 -5.04
N LYS A 20 7.50 5.12 -6.26
CA LYS A 20 6.50 4.24 -6.88
C LYS A 20 6.97 2.79 -6.98
N MET A 21 8.24 2.57 -7.35
CA MET A 21 8.77 1.24 -7.58
C MET A 21 8.82 0.42 -6.29
N GLU A 22 9.26 1.04 -5.20
CA GLU A 22 9.28 0.42 -3.87
C GLU A 22 7.87 0.05 -3.41
N ALA A 23 6.93 0.99 -3.52
CA ALA A 23 5.53 0.72 -3.20
C ALA A 23 4.94 -0.43 -4.04
N ARG A 24 5.28 -0.49 -5.33
CA ARG A 24 4.80 -1.56 -6.21
C ARG A 24 5.40 -2.93 -5.85
N GLN A 25 6.69 -2.99 -5.52
CA GLN A 25 7.33 -4.22 -5.05
C GLN A 25 6.71 -4.71 -3.74
N ALA A 26 6.47 -3.79 -2.79
CA ALA A 26 5.80 -4.11 -1.54
C ALA A 26 4.37 -4.65 -1.77
N LEU A 27 3.61 -4.05 -2.71
CA LEU A 27 2.26 -4.50 -3.04
C LEU A 27 2.22 -5.94 -3.57
N ILE A 28 3.19 -6.35 -4.40
CA ILE A 28 3.25 -7.71 -4.97
C ILE A 28 3.37 -8.77 -3.86
N GLY A 29 4.06 -8.44 -2.75
CA GLY A 29 4.21 -9.34 -1.60
C GLY A 29 2.97 -9.45 -0.72
N LEU A 30 2.00 -8.54 -0.86
CA LEU A 30 0.79 -8.53 -0.03
C LEU A 30 -0.27 -9.46 -0.61
N LYS A 31 -0.65 -10.49 0.16
CA LYS A 31 -1.78 -11.36 -0.16
C LYS A 31 -3.02 -10.83 0.55
N GLY A 32 -3.90 -10.13 -0.17
CA GLY A 32 -5.16 -9.63 0.39
C GLY A 32 -5.73 -8.43 -0.34
N SER A 33 -6.73 -7.80 0.28
CA SER A 33 -7.33 -6.56 -0.24
C SER A 33 -6.43 -5.37 0.09
N ALA A 34 -5.63 -4.93 -0.88
CA ALA A 34 -4.78 -3.76 -0.74
C ALA A 34 -4.94 -2.82 -1.94
N ILE A 35 -4.85 -1.52 -1.69
CA ILE A 35 -4.92 -0.46 -2.71
C ILE A 35 -3.63 0.35 -2.65
N LEU A 36 -3.03 0.58 -3.82
CA LEU A 36 -1.93 1.52 -3.99
C LEU A 36 -2.47 2.85 -4.50
N SER A 37 -2.23 3.91 -3.73
CA SER A 37 -2.67 5.26 -4.00
C SER A 37 -1.47 6.20 -4.15
N PHE A 38 -1.63 7.26 -4.95
CA PHE A 38 -0.69 8.35 -5.04
C PHE A 38 -1.29 9.60 -4.40
N THR A 39 -0.58 10.19 -3.45
CA THR A 39 -0.97 11.43 -2.78
C THR A 39 0.06 12.53 -3.05
N LYS A 40 -0.42 13.75 -3.31
CA LYS A 40 0.37 14.94 -3.66
C LYS A 40 0.19 16.01 -2.58
#